data_AF-A0A154W5C3-F1
#
_entry.id   AF-A0A154W5C3-F1
#
_cell.length_a   1.000
_cell.length_b   1.000
_cell.length_c   1.000
_cell.angle_alpha   90.00
_cell.angle_beta   90.00
_cell.angle_gamma   90.00
#
_symmetry.space_group_name_H-M   'P 1'
#
loop_
_entity.id
_entity.type
_entity.pdbx_description
1 polymer ?
#
loop_
_entity_poly.entity_id
_entity_poly.type
_entity_poly.pdbx_seq_one_letter_code
_entity_poly.pdbx_strand_id
1 'polypeptide(L)'
;MTVRARPSGLTVTERDAALIRGMIKRGDRHHDIAAFFGFNPARVAEVKDRKLFPEVPPASPDDLPPKGPYLTPKAKWMENRLT
;
A
#
# COMPACT_ATOMS: atom_id res chain seq x y z
N MET A 1 -13.29 -23.45 12.09
CA MET A 1 -12.66 -23.69 10.77
C MET A 1 -12.32 -22.35 10.15
N THR A 2 -11.04 -22.01 9.99
CA THR A 2 -10.61 -20.77 9.33
C THR A 2 -10.33 -21.05 7.85
N VAL A 3 -11.33 -20.82 7.00
CA VAL A 3 -11.11 -20.79 5.55
C VAL A 3 -10.29 -19.54 5.24
N ARG A 4 -9.01 -19.72 4.91
CA ARG A 4 -8.18 -18.63 4.38
C ARG A 4 -8.63 -18.37 2.94
N ALA A 5 -8.88 -17.10 2.61
CA ALA A 5 -9.12 -16.70 1.23
C ALA A 5 -7.92 -17.09 0.35
N ARG A 6 -8.18 -17.39 -0.94
CA ARG A 6 -7.09 -17.64 -1.90
C ARG A 6 -6.13 -16.45 -1.90
N PRO A 7 -4.80 -16.68 -1.86
CA PRO A 7 -3.84 -15.60 -1.95
C PRO A 7 -4.04 -14.86 -3.28
N SER A 8 -4.06 -13.52 -3.23
CA SER A 8 -4.34 -12.67 -4.41
C SER A 8 -3.24 -12.69 -5.48
N GLY A 9 -2.15 -13.46 -5.29
CA GLY A 9 -0.99 -13.52 -6.19
C GLY A 9 -0.11 -12.25 -6.17
N LEU A 10 -0.57 -11.17 -5.54
CA LEU A 10 0.15 -9.91 -5.45
C LEU A 10 1.23 -9.98 -4.36
N THR A 11 2.46 -9.66 -4.75
CA THR A 11 3.62 -9.59 -3.85
C THR A 11 3.95 -8.13 -3.57
N VAL A 12 4.22 -7.81 -2.31
CA VAL A 12 4.64 -6.45 -1.90
C VAL A 12 6.04 -6.20 -2.42
N THR A 13 6.25 -5.09 -3.12
CA THR A 13 7.58 -4.62 -3.56
C THR A 13 8.17 -3.59 -2.59
N GLU A 14 9.46 -3.29 -2.71
CA GLU A 14 10.09 -2.19 -1.96
C GLU A 14 9.41 -0.84 -2.22
N ARG A 15 9.03 -0.55 -3.47
CA ARG A 15 8.32 0.69 -3.82
C ARG A 15 6.93 0.72 -3.18
N ASP A 16 6.23 -0.41 -3.12
CA ASP A 16 4.96 -0.50 -2.39
C ASP A 16 5.16 -0.22 -0.91
N ALA A 17 6.18 -0.81 -0.29
CA ALA A 17 6.49 -0.59 1.12
C ALA A 17 6.76 0.88 1.43
N ALA A 18 7.54 1.56 0.58
CA ALA A 18 7.80 3.00 0.71
C ALA A 18 6.51 3.83 0.61
N LEU A 19 5.66 3.58 -0.39
CA LEU A 19 4.39 4.28 -0.58
C LEU A 19 3.43 4.03 0.58
N ILE A 20 3.25 2.77 0.99
CA ILE A 20 2.40 2.39 2.14
C ILE A 20 2.86 3.13 3.40
N ARG A 21 4.16 3.14 3.71
CA ARG A 21 4.69 3.85 4.89
C ARG A 21 4.46 5.35 4.80
N GLY A 22 4.62 5.94 3.63
CA GLY A 22 4.32 7.37 3.41
C GLY A 22 2.83 7.68 3.62
N MET A 23 1.93 6.85 3.10
CA MET A 23 0.47 6.99 3.30
C MET A 23 0.08 6.84 4.78
N ILE A 24 0.66 5.87 5.49
CA ILE A 24 0.46 5.71 6.94
C ILE A 24 0.97 6.95 7.70
N LYS A 25 2.17 7.44 7.38
CA LYS A 25 2.75 8.64 7.99
C LYS A 25 1.89 9.89 7.76
N ARG A 26 1.23 9.98 6.60
CA ARG A 26 0.27 11.04 6.27
C ARG A 26 -1.06 10.93 7.04
N GLY A 27 -1.31 9.79 7.69
CA GLY A 27 -2.51 9.53 8.49
C GLY A 27 -3.64 8.84 7.74
N ASP A 28 -3.34 8.18 6.62
CA ASP A 28 -4.34 7.48 5.82
C ASP A 28 -4.78 6.16 6.49
N ARG A 29 -6.05 5.80 6.33
CA ARG A 29 -6.61 4.60 6.97
C ARG A 29 -6.05 3.33 6.35
N HIS A 30 -5.61 2.39 7.18
CA HIS A 30 -5.01 1.13 6.69
C HIS A 30 -5.92 0.33 5.76
N HIS A 31 -7.24 0.36 6.00
CA HIS A 31 -8.22 -0.32 5.14
C HIS A 31 -8.27 0.30 3.74
N ASP A 32 -8.24 1.63 3.64
CA ASP A 32 -8.25 2.31 2.35
C ASP A 32 -6.92 2.09 1.61
N ILE A 33 -5.80 2.08 2.34
CA ILE A 33 -4.49 1.72 1.79
C ILE A 33 -4.55 0.29 1.22
N ALA A 34 -5.01 -0.68 2.01
CA ALA A 34 -5.11 -2.07 1.57
C ALA A 34 -5.95 -2.20 0.28
N ALA A 35 -7.09 -1.51 0.22
CA ALA A 35 -7.95 -1.47 -0.96
C ALA A 35 -7.24 -0.85 -2.18
N PHE A 36 -6.51 0.27 -1.99
CA PHE A 36 -5.76 0.93 -3.06
C PHE A 36 -4.73 0.01 -3.72
N PHE A 37 -4.00 -0.77 -2.91
CA PHE A 37 -2.99 -1.71 -3.40
C PHE A 37 -3.54 -3.08 -3.80
N GLY A 38 -4.80 -3.40 -3.47
CA GLY A 38 -5.35 -4.75 -3.64
C GLY A 38 -4.72 -5.79 -2.69
N PHE A 39 -4.12 -5.34 -1.59
CA PHE A 39 -3.49 -6.22 -0.60
C PHE A 39 -4.47 -6.61 0.51
N ASN A 40 -4.20 -7.76 1.14
CA ASN A 40 -4.81 -8.08 2.42
C ASN A 40 -4.37 -7.05 3.49
N PRO A 41 -5.25 -6.53 4.34
CA PRO A 41 -4.89 -5.62 5.43
C PRO A 41 -3.72 -6.10 6.31
N ALA A 42 -3.56 -7.41 6.47
CA ALA A 42 -2.42 -7.99 7.19
C ALA A 42 -1.06 -7.61 6.56
N ARG A 43 -0.97 -7.47 5.23
CA ARG A 43 0.26 -7.06 4.53
C ARG A 43 0.61 -5.61 4.81
N VAL A 44 -0.40 -4.74 4.89
CA VAL A 44 -0.20 -3.34 5.30
C VAL A 44 0.33 -3.27 6.73
N ALA A 45 -0.19 -4.11 7.63
CA ALA A 45 0.32 -4.22 9.00
C ALA A 45 1.78 -4.73 9.05
N GLU A 46 2.13 -5.75 8.27
CA GLU A 46 3.52 -6.25 8.20
C GLU A 46 4.50 -5.20 7.68
N VAL A 47 4.09 -4.36 6.71
CA VAL A 47 4.90 -3.23 6.22
C VAL A 47 5.03 -2.13 7.29
N LYS A 48 3.94 -1.83 8.01
CA LYS A 48 3.92 -0.87 9.13
C LYS A 48 4.87 -1.29 10.24
N ASP A 49 4.80 -2.55 10.65
CA ASP A 49 5.59 -3.12 11.75
C ASP A 49 7.03 -3.42 11.35
N ARG A 50 7.43 -3.06 10.12
CA ARG A 50 8.76 -3.32 9.54
C ARG A 50 9.13 -4.80 9.43
N LYS A 51 8.15 -5.72 9.43
CA LYS A 51 8.36 -7.14 9.16
C LYS A 51 8.69 -7.39 7.69
N LEU A 52 8.09 -6.60 6.81
CA LEU A 52 8.44 -6.54 5.38
C LEU A 52 9.22 -5.27 5.10
N PHE A 53 10.34 -5.42 4.37
CA PHE A 53 11.20 -4.34 3.92
C PHE A 53 11.62 -3.40 5.06
N PRO A 54 12.31 -3.88 6.11
CA PRO A 54 12.59 -3.11 7.32
C PRO A 54 13.33 -1.80 7.05
N GLU A 55 14.27 -1.83 6.11
CA GLU A 55 15.18 -0.73 5.77
C GLU A 55 14.55 0.32 4.84
N VAL A 56 13.41 0.02 4.21
CA VAL A 56 12.79 0.92 3.24
C VAL A 56 12.17 2.15 3.96
N PRO A 57 12.62 3.37 3.66
CA PRO A 57 12.04 4.58 4.24
C PRO A 57 10.66 4.89 3.63
N PRO A 58 9.81 5.67 4.32
CA PRO A 58 8.57 6.18 3.73
C PRO A 58 8.87 7.05 2.51
N ALA A 59 8.04 6.93 1.47
CA ALA A 59 8.10 7.82 0.32
C ALA A 59 7.78 9.28 0.70
N SER A 60 8.31 10.23 -0.08
CA SER A 60 8.04 11.68 0.08
C SER A 60 6.54 11.96 -0.11
N PRO A 61 5.94 12.96 0.57
CA PRO A 61 4.57 13.37 0.30
C PRO A 61 4.25 13.63 -1.18
N ASP A 62 5.20 14.17 -1.95
CA ASP A 62 5.07 14.43 -3.40
C ASP A 62 5.01 13.16 -4.25
N ASP A 63 5.52 12.04 -3.73
CA ASP A 63 5.49 10.74 -4.39
C ASP A 63 4.18 9.98 -4.15
N LEU A 64 3.39 10.40 -3.16
CA LEU A 64 2.21 9.67 -2.74
C LEU A 64 1.03 9.90 -3.70
N PRO A 65 0.10 8.94 -3.81
CA PRO A 65 -1.19 9.22 -4.42
C PRO A 65 -1.90 10.36 -3.67
N PRO A 66 -2.80 11.11 -4.33
CA PRO A 66 -3.65 12.10 -3.66
C PRO A 66 -4.36 11.48 -2.45
N LYS A 67 -4.54 12.25 -1.38
CA LYS A 67 -5.24 11.75 -0.19
C LYS A 67 -6.64 11.28 -0.58
N GLY A 68 -7.04 10.12 -0.07
CA GLY A 68 -8.27 9.43 -0.44
C GLY A 68 -9.57 10.23 -0.19
N PRO A 69 -10.73 9.68 -0.58
CA PRO A 69 -10.99 8.24 -0.70
C PRO A 69 -10.31 7.59 -1.92
N TYR A 70 -9.57 6.49 -1.69
CA TYR A 70 -8.83 5.74 -2.73
C TYR A 70 -9.75 4.92 -3.62
N LEU A 71 -10.61 5.59 -4.39
CA LEU A 71 -11.61 4.96 -5.26
C LEU A 71 -10.98 4.31 -6.50
N THR A 72 -9.78 4.73 -6.88
CA THR A 72 -9.03 4.18 -8.00
C THR A 72 -7.90 3.28 -7.50
N PRO A 73 -7.74 2.06 -8.03
CA PRO A 73 -6.61 1.20 -7.69
C PRO A 73 -5.27 1.81 -8.09
N LYS A 74 -4.19 1.39 -7.41
CA LYS A 74 -2.80 1.79 -7.70
C LYS A 74 -2.45 1.67 -9.18
N ALA A 75 -2.87 0.60 -9.86
CA ALA A 75 -2.56 0.37 -11.27
C ALA A 75 -3.01 1.55 -12.16
N LYS A 76 -4.23 2.05 -11.95
CA LYS A 76 -4.76 3.23 -12.67
C LYS A 76 -4.02 4.51 -12.31
N TRP A 77 -3.66 4.67 -11.04
CA TRP A 77 -2.90 5.84 -10.61
C TRP A 77 -1.49 5.88 -11.23
N MET A 78 -0.83 4.74 -11.36
CA MET A 78 0.49 4.65 -12.00
C MET A 78 0.44 4.98 -13.49
N GLU A 79 -0.60 4.55 -14.21
CA GLU A 79 -0.80 4.86 -15.63
C GLU A 79 -0.83 6.37 -15.88
N ASN A 80 -1.54 7.13 -15.04
CA ASN A 80 -1.64 8.59 -15.14
C ASN A 80 -0.34 9.36 -14.80
N ARG A 81 0.71 8.68 -14.33
CA ARG A 81 2.02 9.31 -14.03
C ARG A 81 3.04 9.16 -15.15
N LEU A 82 2.73 8.36 -16.19
CA LEU A 82 3.61 8.09 -17.33
C LEU A 82 3.26 8.94 -18.56
N THR A 83 2.24 9.79 -18.45
CA THR A 83 1.78 10.79 -19.44
C THR A 83 2.11 12.18 -18.96
#